data_AF-A0AAW3BHG5-F1
#
_entry.id   AF-A0AAW3BHG5-F1
#
_cell.length_a   1.000
_cell.length_b   1.000
_cell.length_c   1.000
_cell.angle_alpha   90.00
_cell.angle_beta   90.00
_cell.angle_gamma   90.00
#
_symmetry.space_group_name_H-M   'P 1'
#
loop_
_entity.id
_entity.type
_entity.pdbx_description
1 polymer ?
#
loop_
_entity_poly.entity_id
_entity_poly.type
_entity_poly.pdbx_seq_one_letter_code
_entity_poly.pdbx_strand_id
1 'polypeptide(L)'
;MTPSTSSDGPSGQAKAEAQLPADYQYRLDDCEMALARHRLIRDGLKRGLLWSYASVVFDSSLVFLGGFFGWQRYRIADAQTSFLRGLTVNPLLRRVFTPLPLLSMLIAMLGVFCLPVDLAAISVAQERILLQERAIENGNLIRQDIICEGTKGAAASQAAEVPIQ
;
A
#
# COMPACT_ATOMS: atom_id res chain seq x y z
N MET A 1 3.49 -10.28 36.53
CA MET A 1 4.08 -11.49 35.92
C MET A 1 3.99 -11.32 34.42
N THR A 2 5.07 -10.84 33.80
CA THR A 2 5.23 -10.70 32.35
C THR A 2 6.00 -11.93 31.85
N PRO A 3 5.55 -12.60 30.78
CA PRO A 3 6.32 -13.70 30.21
C PRO A 3 7.49 -13.13 29.43
N SER A 4 8.69 -13.62 29.74
CA SER A 4 9.90 -13.47 28.96
C SER A 4 9.79 -14.31 27.69
N THR A 5 9.44 -13.68 26.58
CA THR A 5 9.68 -14.24 25.24
C THR A 5 11.15 -14.07 24.91
N SER A 6 11.87 -15.19 24.95
CA SER A 6 13.24 -15.37 24.47
C SER A 6 13.37 -14.81 23.05
N SER A 7 14.13 -13.73 22.94
CA SER A 7 14.69 -13.25 21.70
C SER A 7 15.80 -14.22 21.29
N ASP A 8 15.46 -15.22 20.49
CA ASP A 8 16.42 -15.85 19.60
C ASP A 8 16.74 -14.84 18.48
N GLY A 9 17.60 -13.89 18.82
CA GLY A 9 18.22 -12.96 17.89
C GLY A 9 19.25 -13.66 16.98
N PRO A 10 19.75 -12.95 15.96
CA PRO A 10 20.45 -13.46 14.76
C PRO A 10 21.90 -13.91 15.03
N SER A 11 22.14 -14.66 16.11
CA SER A 11 23.47 -15.08 16.55
C SER A 11 24.10 -16.15 15.65
N GLY A 12 23.30 -16.83 14.83
CA GLY A 12 23.78 -17.80 13.82
C GLY A 12 24.26 -17.17 12.51
N GLN A 13 23.73 -16.00 12.11
CA GLN A 13 24.12 -15.34 10.84
C GLN A 13 25.44 -14.58 10.95
N ALA A 14 25.70 -13.94 12.09
CA ALA A 14 26.94 -13.19 12.32
C ALA A 14 28.21 -14.05 12.30
N LYS A 15 28.10 -15.37 12.54
CA LYS A 15 29.26 -16.29 12.46
C LYS A 15 29.58 -16.74 11.03
N ALA A 16 28.61 -16.74 10.12
CA ALA A 16 28.85 -17.09 8.71
C ALA A 16 29.46 -15.90 7.94
N GLU A 17 29.10 -14.66 8.29
CA GLU A 17 29.63 -13.43 7.67
C GLU A 17 31.11 -13.17 7.99
N ALA A 18 31.63 -13.73 9.08
CA ALA A 18 33.00 -13.52 9.55
C ALA A 18 34.10 -14.22 8.72
N GLN A 19 33.75 -15.01 7.70
CA GLN A 19 34.72 -15.74 6.86
C GLN A 19 34.55 -15.53 5.34
N LEU A 20 33.76 -14.54 4.90
CA LEU A 20 33.67 -14.23 3.47
C LEU A 20 34.84 -13.32 3.03
N PRO A 21 35.43 -13.55 1.86
CA PRO A 21 36.40 -12.64 1.28
C PRO A 21 35.79 -11.24 1.08
N ALA A 22 36.60 -10.18 1.23
CA ALA A 22 36.15 -8.79 1.25
C ALA A 22 35.28 -8.37 0.03
N ASP A 23 35.55 -8.95 -1.14
CA ASP A 23 34.79 -8.69 -2.37
C ASP A 23 33.34 -9.25 -2.29
N TYR A 24 33.15 -10.39 -1.64
CA TYR A 24 31.82 -10.96 -1.41
C TYR A 24 31.06 -10.22 -0.30
N GLN A 25 31.76 -9.70 0.72
CA GLN A 25 31.14 -8.85 1.73
C GLN A 25 30.60 -7.56 1.11
N TYR A 26 31.36 -6.91 0.22
CA TYR A 26 30.89 -5.71 -0.48
C TYR A 26 29.64 -5.97 -1.34
N ARG A 27 29.64 -7.07 -2.12
CA ARG A 27 28.48 -7.49 -2.91
C ARG A 27 27.26 -7.83 -2.05
N LEU A 28 27.48 -8.40 -0.85
CA LEU A 28 26.43 -8.71 0.10
C LEU A 28 25.82 -7.43 0.68
N ASP A 29 26.65 -6.48 1.11
CA ASP A 29 26.20 -5.18 1.67
C ASP A 29 25.37 -4.40 0.63
N ASP A 30 25.83 -4.33 -0.63
CA ASP A 30 25.08 -3.70 -1.72
C ASP A 30 23.71 -4.38 -1.95
N CYS A 31 23.69 -5.72 -1.89
CA CYS A 31 22.47 -6.51 -2.02
C CYS A 31 21.50 -6.24 -0.86
N GLU A 32 22.01 -6.17 0.37
CA GLU A 32 21.21 -5.89 1.55
C GLU A 32 20.65 -4.46 1.56
N MET A 33 21.44 -3.49 1.10
CA MET A 33 20.98 -2.11 0.96
C MET A 33 19.88 -1.99 -0.11
N ALA A 34 20.00 -2.69 -1.23
CA ALA A 34 18.96 -2.77 -2.25
C ALA A 34 17.68 -3.44 -1.71
N LEU A 35 17.82 -4.57 -1.01
CA LEU A 35 16.71 -5.27 -0.37
C LEU A 35 15.99 -4.41 0.68
N ALA A 36 16.74 -3.68 1.51
CA ALA A 36 16.19 -2.76 2.50
C ALA A 36 15.34 -1.65 1.83
N ARG A 37 15.83 -1.09 0.72
CA ARG A 37 15.09 -0.10 -0.06
C ARG A 37 13.79 -0.65 -0.61
N HIS A 38 13.80 -1.84 -1.20
CA HIS A 38 12.59 -2.49 -1.72
C HIS A 38 11.58 -2.77 -0.61
N ARG A 39 12.03 -3.23 0.58
CA ARG A 39 11.16 -3.44 1.75
C ARG A 39 10.53 -2.13 2.23
N LEU A 40 11.30 -1.04 2.31
CA LEU A 40 10.80 0.27 2.73
C LEU A 40 9.72 0.80 1.76
N ILE A 41 9.96 0.69 0.45
CA ILE A 41 8.97 1.10 -0.58
C ILE A 41 7.71 0.25 -0.45
N ARG A 42 7.84 -1.08 -0.32
CA ARG A 42 6.71 -1.99 -0.16
C ARG A 42 5.88 -1.65 1.08
N ASP A 43 6.52 -1.40 2.21
CA ASP A 43 5.82 -1.10 3.46
C ASP A 43 5.12 0.27 3.39
N GLY A 44 5.73 1.24 2.70
CA GLY A 44 5.07 2.51 2.36
C GLY A 44 3.83 2.32 1.49
N LEU A 45 3.93 1.50 0.43
CA LEU A 45 2.80 1.17 -0.44
C LEU A 45 1.69 0.42 0.31
N LYS A 46 2.03 -0.51 1.22
CA LYS A 46 1.04 -1.23 2.04
C LYS A 46 0.27 -0.29 2.97
N ARG A 47 0.95 0.69 3.58
CA ARG A 47 0.28 1.73 4.37
C ARG A 47 -0.62 2.61 3.48
N GLY A 48 -0.13 3.02 2.31
CA GLY A 48 -0.93 3.78 1.34
C GLY A 48 -2.18 3.04 0.89
N LEU A 49 -2.05 1.73 0.61
CA LEU A 49 -3.15 0.85 0.23
C LEU A 49 -4.22 0.74 1.33
N LEU A 50 -3.81 0.65 2.60
CA LEU A 50 -4.74 0.68 3.74
C LEU A 50 -5.55 1.99 3.77
N TRP A 51 -4.88 3.13 3.56
CA TRP A 51 -5.53 4.44 3.46
C TRP A 51 -6.49 4.52 2.28
N SER A 52 -6.11 4.01 1.11
CA SER A 52 -6.99 3.97 -0.05
C SER A 52 -8.24 3.12 0.19
N TYR A 53 -8.14 1.99 0.91
CA TYR A 53 -9.33 1.23 1.32
C TYR A 53 -10.24 2.02 2.25
N ALA A 54 -9.68 2.74 3.23
CA ALA A 54 -10.47 3.61 4.10
C ALA A 54 -11.17 4.72 3.31
N SER A 55 -10.50 5.26 2.29
CA SER A 55 -11.05 6.28 1.39
C SER A 55 -12.22 5.72 0.56
N VAL A 56 -12.11 4.52 -0.02
CA VAL A 56 -13.23 3.86 -0.72
C VAL A 56 -14.44 3.65 0.20
N VAL A 57 -14.22 3.21 1.44
CA VAL A 57 -15.30 3.06 2.42
C VAL A 57 -15.96 4.42 2.70
N PHE A 58 -15.16 5.46 2.88
CA PHE A 58 -15.66 6.82 3.07
C PHE A 58 -16.48 7.29 1.87
N ASP A 59 -15.97 7.18 0.64
CA ASP A 59 -16.68 7.58 -0.57
C ASP A 59 -17.98 6.80 -0.78
N SER A 60 -17.95 5.49 -0.58
CA SER A 60 -19.16 4.67 -0.67
C SER A 60 -20.22 5.09 0.36
N SER A 61 -19.78 5.48 1.57
CA SER A 61 -20.66 6.01 2.60
C SER A 61 -21.26 7.35 2.21
N LEU A 62 -20.50 8.23 1.54
CA LEU A 62 -21.01 9.51 1.03
C LEU A 62 -22.08 9.29 -0.04
N VAL A 63 -21.88 8.35 -0.97
CA VAL A 63 -22.88 7.99 -1.98
C VAL A 63 -24.15 7.47 -1.30
N PHE A 64 -24.01 6.55 -0.34
CA PHE A 64 -25.15 5.96 0.34
C PHE A 64 -25.91 6.97 1.20
N LEU A 65 -25.22 7.70 2.08
CA LEU A 65 -25.81 8.71 2.96
C LEU A 65 -26.38 9.87 2.15
N GLY A 66 -25.63 10.38 1.17
CA GLY A 66 -26.07 11.47 0.28
C GLY A 66 -27.30 11.07 -0.53
N GLY A 67 -27.34 9.85 -1.08
CA GLY A 67 -28.49 9.31 -1.78
C GLY A 67 -29.70 9.11 -0.87
N PHE A 68 -29.51 8.51 0.31
CA PHE A 68 -30.58 8.26 1.27
C PHE A 68 -31.19 9.56 1.83
N PHE A 69 -30.36 10.48 2.32
CA PHE A 69 -30.82 11.78 2.81
C PHE A 69 -31.37 12.65 1.68
N GLY A 70 -30.77 12.59 0.49
CA GLY A 70 -31.26 13.28 -0.69
C GLY A 70 -32.67 12.84 -1.05
N TRP A 71 -32.94 11.53 -1.06
CA TRP A 71 -34.27 10.98 -1.30
C TRP A 71 -35.28 11.36 -0.22
N GLN A 72 -34.92 11.19 1.05
CA GLN A 72 -35.75 11.57 2.20
C GLN A 72 -36.15 13.05 2.13
N ARG A 73 -35.18 13.94 1.91
CA ARG A 73 -35.41 15.39 1.83
C ARG A 73 -36.18 15.77 0.58
N TYR A 74 -35.94 15.10 -0.55
CA TYR A 74 -36.68 15.34 -1.79
C TYR A 74 -38.18 15.07 -1.64
N ARG A 75 -38.57 14.00 -0.92
CA ARG A 75 -39.98 13.66 -0.71
C ARG A 75 -40.78 14.74 0.05
N ILE A 76 -40.12 15.42 0.98
CA ILE A 76 -40.73 16.48 1.81
C ILE A 76 -40.39 17.90 1.33
N ALA A 77 -39.62 18.03 0.24
CA ALA A 77 -39.17 19.32 -0.25
C ALA A 77 -40.32 20.12 -0.85
N ASP A 78 -40.44 21.38 -0.42
CA ASP A 78 -41.35 22.33 -1.04
C ASP A 78 -40.71 22.95 -2.28
N ALA A 79 -41.41 22.87 -3.41
CA ALA A 79 -40.94 23.44 -4.67
C ALA A 79 -40.86 24.99 -4.63
N GLN A 80 -41.53 25.63 -3.67
CA GLN A 80 -41.52 27.08 -3.50
C GLN A 80 -40.21 27.63 -2.92
N THR A 81 -39.44 26.82 -2.19
CA THR A 81 -38.14 27.19 -1.61
C THR A 81 -36.96 26.88 -2.54
N SER A 82 -37.24 26.58 -3.81
CA SER A 82 -36.23 26.22 -4.81
C SER A 82 -35.47 27.43 -5.33
N PHE A 83 -34.17 27.27 -5.55
CA PHE A 83 -33.36 28.27 -6.25
C PHE A 83 -33.80 28.49 -7.71
N LEU A 84 -34.47 27.50 -8.32
CA LEU A 84 -34.95 27.56 -9.71
C LEU A 84 -36.40 28.03 -9.84
N ARG A 85 -36.99 28.62 -8.79
CA ARG A 85 -38.39 29.06 -8.80
C ARG A 85 -38.71 30.04 -9.95
N GLY A 86 -37.76 30.88 -10.36
CA GLY A 86 -37.94 31.83 -11.47
C GLY A 86 -37.60 31.28 -12.86
N LEU A 87 -36.97 30.10 -12.95
CA LEU A 87 -36.37 29.60 -14.21
C LEU A 87 -37.15 28.47 -14.85
N THR A 88 -37.78 27.61 -14.06
CA THR A 88 -38.53 26.45 -14.57
C THR A 88 -39.90 26.43 -13.94
N VAL A 89 -40.96 25.99 -14.63
CA VAL A 89 -42.30 25.82 -14.01
C VAL A 89 -42.48 24.40 -13.44
N ASN A 90 -41.58 23.48 -13.78
CA ASN A 90 -41.68 22.07 -13.39
C ASN A 90 -41.38 21.88 -11.88
N PRO A 91 -42.38 21.42 -11.09
CA PRO A 91 -42.22 21.27 -9.64
C PRO A 91 -41.22 20.16 -9.26
N LEU A 92 -41.04 19.13 -10.10
CA LEU A 92 -40.11 18.03 -9.83
C LEU A 92 -38.66 18.50 -9.90
N LEU A 93 -38.31 19.28 -10.93
CA LEU A 93 -37.00 19.91 -11.06
C LEU A 93 -36.74 20.90 -9.92
N ARG A 94 -37.72 21.73 -9.58
CA ARG A 94 -37.59 22.69 -8.46
C ARG A 94 -37.26 22.00 -7.14
N ARG A 95 -37.88 20.86 -6.82
CA ARG A 95 -37.61 20.13 -5.57
C ARG A 95 -36.16 19.66 -5.45
N VAL A 96 -35.51 19.26 -6.54
CA VAL A 96 -34.10 18.85 -6.53
C VAL A 96 -33.20 20.03 -6.16
N PHE A 97 -33.51 21.22 -6.67
CA PHE A 97 -32.74 22.45 -6.41
C PHE A 97 -33.20 23.21 -5.16
N THR A 98 -33.76 22.51 -4.18
CA THR A 98 -33.92 23.05 -2.83
C THR A 98 -32.64 22.79 -2.03
N PRO A 99 -32.27 23.65 -1.07
CA PRO A 99 -30.93 23.61 -0.46
C PRO A 99 -30.54 22.27 0.16
N LEU A 100 -31.47 21.57 0.83
CA LEU A 100 -31.19 20.30 1.50
C LEU A 100 -31.02 19.11 0.53
N PRO A 101 -31.96 18.83 -0.40
CA PRO A 101 -31.76 17.84 -1.48
C PRO A 101 -30.54 18.15 -2.35
N LEU A 102 -30.32 19.41 -2.70
CA LEU A 102 -29.18 19.82 -3.53
C LEU A 102 -27.85 19.51 -2.81
N LEU A 103 -27.72 19.87 -1.53
CA LEU A 103 -26.54 19.54 -0.73
C LEU A 103 -26.31 18.03 -0.65
N SER A 104 -27.37 17.26 -0.42
CA SER A 104 -27.27 15.80 -0.32
C SER A 104 -26.85 15.16 -1.65
N MET A 105 -27.37 15.68 -2.77
CA MET A 105 -26.95 15.28 -4.11
C MET A 105 -25.49 15.65 -4.39
N LEU A 106 -25.02 16.83 -3.98
CA LEU A 106 -23.62 17.21 -4.13
C LEU A 106 -22.68 16.28 -3.36
N ILE A 107 -23.05 15.89 -2.14
CA ILE A 107 -22.31 14.91 -1.34
C ILE A 107 -22.27 13.55 -2.04
N ALA A 108 -23.40 13.08 -2.55
CA ALA A 108 -23.45 11.81 -3.29
C ALA A 108 -22.60 11.87 -4.58
N MET A 109 -22.68 12.98 -5.32
CA MET A 109 -21.88 13.17 -6.53
C MET A 109 -20.38 13.21 -6.23
N LEU A 110 -19.97 13.84 -5.13
CA LEU A 110 -18.57 13.83 -4.68
C LEU A 110 -18.08 12.38 -4.51
N GLY A 111 -18.84 11.56 -3.78
CA GLY A 111 -18.51 10.14 -3.62
C GLY A 111 -18.45 9.38 -4.96
N VAL A 112 -19.39 9.64 -5.88
CA VAL A 112 -19.40 8.99 -7.21
C VAL A 112 -18.17 9.37 -8.04
N PHE A 113 -17.70 10.62 -7.95
CA PHE A 113 -16.51 11.07 -8.68
C PHE A 113 -15.20 10.59 -8.06
N CYS A 114 -15.11 10.51 -6.73
CA CYS A 114 -13.90 10.09 -6.03
C CYS A 114 -13.68 8.57 -6.05
N LEU A 115 -14.76 7.78 -5.97
CA LEU A 115 -14.70 6.31 -5.91
C LEU A 115 -13.91 5.63 -7.05
N PRO A 116 -14.06 5.98 -8.34
CA PRO A 116 -13.25 5.37 -9.41
C PRO A 116 -11.76 5.73 -9.31
N VAL A 117 -11.42 6.93 -8.82
CA VAL A 117 -10.04 7.36 -8.62
C VAL A 117 -9.39 6.52 -7.51
N ASP A 118 -10.12 6.31 -6.42
CA ASP A 118 -9.65 5.51 -5.28
C ASP A 118 -9.48 4.03 -5.65
N LEU A 119 -10.41 3.47 -6.45
CA LEU A 119 -10.27 2.11 -6.97
C LEU A 119 -9.05 1.96 -7.89
N ALA A 120 -8.79 2.93 -8.75
CA ALA A 120 -7.60 2.95 -9.60
C ALA A 120 -6.31 3.06 -8.76
N ALA A 121 -6.33 3.85 -7.68
CA ALA A 121 -5.19 3.96 -6.77
C ALA A 121 -4.91 2.61 -6.08
N ILE A 122 -5.94 1.88 -5.65
CA ILE A 122 -5.79 0.53 -5.06
C ILE A 122 -5.18 -0.43 -6.08
N SER A 123 -5.71 -0.49 -7.31
CA SER A 123 -5.20 -1.44 -8.31
C SER A 123 -3.73 -1.19 -8.64
N VAL A 124 -3.34 0.08 -8.81
CA VAL A 124 -1.95 0.46 -9.08
C VAL A 124 -1.06 0.14 -7.87
N ALA A 125 -1.53 0.43 -6.65
CA ALA A 125 -0.77 0.12 -5.44
C ALA A 125 -0.54 -1.39 -5.28
N GLN A 126 -1.55 -2.22 -5.54
CA GLN A 126 -1.44 -3.69 -5.51
C GLN A 126 -0.43 -4.20 -6.52
N GLU A 127 -0.50 -3.72 -7.77
CA GLU A 127 0.45 -4.10 -8.81
C GLU A 127 1.89 -3.73 -8.43
N ARG A 128 2.09 -2.50 -7.91
CA ARG A 128 3.40 -2.05 -7.46
C ARG A 128 3.91 -2.86 -6.28
N ILE A 129 3.07 -3.22 -5.31
CA ILE A 129 3.46 -4.09 -4.19
C ILE A 129 3.93 -5.45 -4.71
N LEU A 130 3.19 -6.04 -5.65
CA LEU A 130 3.53 -7.35 -6.22
C LEU A 130 4.89 -7.30 -6.95
N LEU A 131 5.16 -6.24 -7.70
CA LEU A 131 6.47 -6.02 -8.34
C LEU A 131 7.59 -5.89 -7.31
N GLN A 132 7.37 -5.17 -6.20
CA GLN A 132 8.35 -5.06 -5.12
C GLN A 132 8.58 -6.40 -4.41
N GLU A 133 7.53 -7.20 -4.19
CA GLU A 133 7.64 -8.52 -3.58
C GLU A 133 8.47 -9.48 -4.45
N ARG A 134 8.26 -9.48 -5.77
CA ARG A 134 9.11 -10.22 -6.71
C ARG A 134 10.56 -9.75 -6.70
N ALA A 135 10.79 -8.42 -6.65
CA ALA A 135 12.14 -7.88 -6.56
C ALA A 135 12.86 -8.30 -5.26
N ILE A 136 12.13 -8.35 -4.14
CA ILE A 136 12.66 -8.83 -2.85
C ILE A 136 12.96 -10.32 -2.91
N GLU A 137 12.08 -11.13 -3.51
CA GLU A 137 12.30 -12.57 -3.66
C GLU A 137 13.55 -12.86 -4.51
N ASN A 138 13.67 -12.22 -5.67
CA ASN A 138 14.85 -12.30 -6.53
C ASN A 138 16.13 -11.82 -5.81
N GLY A 139 16.05 -10.72 -5.07
CA GLY A 139 17.19 -10.21 -4.29
C GLY A 139 17.60 -11.16 -3.18
N ASN A 140 16.66 -11.85 -2.51
CA ASN A 140 16.98 -12.86 -1.51
C ASN A 140 17.67 -14.09 -2.13
N LEU A 141 17.27 -14.50 -3.34
CA LEU A 141 17.95 -15.56 -4.08
C LEU A 141 19.39 -15.17 -4.42
N ILE A 142 19.61 -13.94 -4.92
CA ILE A 142 20.96 -13.41 -5.21
C ILE A 142 21.80 -13.35 -3.94
N ARG A 143 21.23 -12.90 -2.81
CA ARG A 143 21.92 -12.88 -1.51
C ARG A 143 22.37 -14.28 -1.10
N GLN A 144 21.51 -15.30 -1.25
CA GLN A 144 21.86 -16.69 -0.94
C GLN A 144 22.96 -17.23 -1.86
N ASP A 145 22.92 -16.85 -3.14
CA ASP A 145 23.94 -17.25 -4.11
C ASP A 145 25.31 -16.64 -3.78
N ILE A 146 25.37 -15.33 -3.45
CA ILE A 146 26.59 -14.65 -3.01
C ILE A 146 27.19 -15.33 -1.77
N ILE A 147 26.36 -15.71 -0.79
CA ILE A 147 26.81 -16.43 0.41
C ILE A 147 27.35 -17.83 0.03
N CYS A 148 26.68 -18.53 -0.89
CA CYS A 148 27.09 -19.85 -1.35
C CYS A 148 28.42 -19.80 -2.13
N GLU A 149 28.58 -18.84 -3.05
CA GLU A 149 29.82 -18.59 -3.78
C GLU A 149 30.96 -18.20 -2.83
N GLY A 150 30.70 -17.24 -1.94
CA GLY A 150 31.71 -16.74 -1.00
C GLY A 150 32.19 -17.79 -0.01
N THR A 151 31.31 -18.66 0.48
CA THR A 151 31.68 -19.78 1.38
C THR A 151 32.45 -20.88 0.66
N LYS A 152 32.09 -21.20 -0.60
CA LYS A 152 32.86 -22.13 -1.44
C LYS A 152 34.24 -21.57 -1.79
N GLY A 153 34.34 -20.29 -2.12
CA GLY A 153 35.59 -19.60 -2.39
C GLY A 153 36.50 -19.55 -1.16
N ALA A 154 35.95 -19.26 0.02
CA ALA A 154 36.68 -19.29 1.28
C ALA A 154 37.22 -20.70 1.62
N ALA A 155 36.40 -21.74 1.42
CA ALA A 155 36.80 -23.13 1.64
C ALA A 155 37.90 -23.60 0.66
N ALA A 156 37.83 -23.18 -0.61
CA ALA A 156 38.85 -23.50 -1.61
C ALA A 156 40.20 -22.82 -1.32
N SER A 157 40.18 -21.56 -0.87
CA SER A 157 41.40 -20.84 -0.46
C SER A 157 42.04 -21.46 0.79
N GLN A 158 41.24 -21.86 1.79
CA GLN A 158 41.75 -22.54 2.99
C GLN A 158 42.33 -23.94 2.68
N ALA A 159 41.77 -24.67 1.71
CA ALA A 159 42.29 -25.96 1.28
C ALA A 159 43.61 -25.84 0.49
N ALA A 160 43.84 -24.73 -0.21
CA ALA A 160 45.07 -24.45 -0.95
C ALA A 160 46.26 -24.04 -0.05
N GLU A 161 45.98 -23.55 1.17
CA GLU A 161 47.00 -23.13 2.16
C GLU A 161 47.52 -24.27 3.04
N VAL A 162 47.02 -25.50 2.92
CA VAL A 162 47.53 -26.66 3.67
C VAL A 162 48.80 -27.18 2.98
N PRO A 163 50.00 -27.01 3.58
CA PRO A 163 51.22 -27.52 2.99
C PRO A 163 51.24 -29.05 3.11
N ILE A 164 51.51 -29.71 1.98
CA ILE A 164 51.84 -31.14 1.91
C ILE A 164 53.10 -31.34 2.76
N GLN A 165 52.96 -32.01 3.91
CA GLN A 165 54.09 -32.56 4.68
C GLN A 165 54.48 -33.92 4.13
#